data_AF-A0A3D1VH17-F1
#
_entry.id   AF-A0A3D1VH17-F1
#
_cell.length_a   1.000
_cell.length_b   1.000
_cell.length_c   1.000
_cell.angle_alpha   90.00
_cell.angle_beta   90.00
_cell.angle_gamma   90.00
#
_symmetry.space_group_name_H-M   'P 1'
#
loop_
_entity.id
_entity.type
_entity.pdbx_description
1 polymer ?
#
loop_
_entity_poly.entity_id
_entity_poly.type
_entity_poly.pdbx_seq_one_letter_code
_entity_poly.pdbx_strand_id
1 'polypeptide(L)'
;MKFMNAYKRLEKLCSDMYGTAHGISAYIDDMVNCPCGARVVPDWAHDLKQLKHYRWIRNQIVHEPDCTEEELCTPADTQWLDAFYDRILRRKDPLAVYRERTGARKAVSSAQGGTPSKRKSRPAGSSHLSPIILYGGITIGLILIMLAILLFIFQGSLTGF
;
A
#
# COMPACT_ATOMS: atom_id res chain seq x y z
N MET A 1 10.79 15.18 18.23
CA MET A 1 9.63 14.79 17.40
C MET A 1 9.53 13.26 17.41
N LYS A 2 8.45 12.63 16.90
CA LYS A 2 8.32 11.15 16.81
C LYS A 2 7.67 10.69 15.50
N PHE A 3 7.83 11.44 14.41
CA PHE A 3 7.28 11.17 13.09
C PHE A 3 7.68 9.78 12.58
N MET A 4 8.97 9.40 12.61
CA MET A 4 9.38 8.10 12.09
C MET A 4 8.77 6.95 12.87
N ASN A 5 8.56 7.12 14.17
CA ASN A 5 7.86 6.14 15.00
C ASN A 5 6.36 6.06 14.68
N ALA A 6 5.69 7.19 14.46
CA ALA A 6 4.28 7.21 14.03
C ALA A 6 4.12 6.58 12.63
N TYR A 7 5.01 6.93 11.69
CA TYR A 7 5.03 6.34 10.35
C TYR A 7 5.23 4.83 10.41
N LYS A 8 6.20 4.32 11.19
CA LYS A 8 6.42 2.88 11.36
C LYS A 8 5.21 2.16 11.97
N ARG A 9 4.50 2.78 12.91
CA ARG A 9 3.25 2.21 13.46
C ARG A 9 2.17 2.09 12.39
N LEU A 10 1.97 3.13 11.59
CA LEU A 10 1.03 3.12 10.48
C LEU A 10 1.43 2.12 9.40
N GLU A 11 2.72 2.06 9.03
CA GLU A 11 3.25 1.10 8.07
C GLU A 11 3.00 -0.33 8.51
N LYS A 12 3.24 -0.63 9.79
CA LYS A 12 2.95 -1.94 10.36
C LYS A 12 1.46 -2.28 10.30
N LEU A 13 0.59 -1.37 10.73
CA LEU A 13 -0.87 -1.59 10.67
C LEU A 13 -1.34 -1.91 9.25
N CYS A 14 -0.94 -1.11 8.27
CA CYS A 14 -1.30 -1.37 6.88
C CYS A 14 -0.66 -2.67 6.38
N SER A 15 0.59 -2.97 6.76
CA SER A 15 1.27 -4.21 6.37
C SER A 15 0.53 -5.45 6.88
N ASP A 16 0.05 -5.41 8.12
CA ASP A 16 -0.76 -6.46 8.73
C ASP A 16 -2.12 -6.61 8.01
N MET A 17 -2.74 -5.51 7.59
CA MET A 17 -4.01 -5.53 6.83
C MET A 17 -3.86 -6.12 5.42
N TYR A 18 -2.75 -5.82 4.74
CA TYR A 18 -2.51 -6.23 3.35
C TYR A 18 -1.69 -7.52 3.21
N GLY A 19 -1.02 -7.97 4.27
CA GLY A 19 -0.07 -9.08 4.21
C GLY A 19 1.17 -8.78 3.35
N THR A 20 1.64 -7.53 3.35
CA THR A 20 2.81 -7.09 2.56
C THR A 20 3.80 -6.32 3.43
N ALA A 21 5.06 -6.22 2.99
CA ALA A 21 6.08 -5.43 3.67
C ALA A 21 5.95 -3.90 3.42
N HIS A 22 5.05 -3.49 2.53
CA HIS A 22 4.89 -2.11 2.08
C HIS A 22 3.45 -1.63 2.26
N GLY A 23 2.97 -1.69 3.50
CA GLY A 23 1.57 -1.46 3.85
C GLY A 23 1.00 -0.12 3.38
N ILE A 24 1.67 1.00 3.67
CA ILE A 24 1.19 2.33 3.27
C ILE A 24 1.17 2.44 1.73
N SER A 25 2.14 1.84 1.03
CA SER A 25 2.13 1.83 -0.44
C SER A 25 0.92 1.06 -0.98
N ALA A 26 0.63 -0.13 -0.46
CA ALA A 26 -0.55 -0.89 -0.83
C ALA A 26 -1.86 -0.13 -0.56
N TYR A 27 -1.93 0.56 0.59
CA TYR A 27 -3.07 1.42 0.93
C TYR A 27 -3.23 2.59 -0.06
N ILE A 28 -2.12 3.26 -0.42
CA ILE A 28 -2.11 4.33 -1.43
C ILE A 28 -2.57 3.79 -2.79
N ASP A 29 -2.11 2.62 -3.19
CA ASP A 29 -2.47 2.01 -4.47
C ASP A 29 -3.98 1.71 -4.53
N ASP A 30 -4.57 1.20 -3.45
CA ASP A 30 -6.03 1.03 -3.34
C ASP A 30 -6.78 2.37 -3.47
N MET A 31 -6.29 3.45 -2.86
CA MET A 31 -6.87 4.78 -3.04
C MET A 31 -6.72 5.28 -4.49
N VAL A 32 -5.58 5.03 -5.15
CA VAL A 32 -5.40 5.42 -6.55
C VAL A 32 -6.34 4.63 -7.47
N ASN A 33 -6.54 3.35 -7.18
CA ASN A 33 -7.40 2.44 -7.93
C ASN A 33 -8.91 2.62 -7.68
N CYS A 34 -9.30 3.63 -6.88
CA CYS A 34 -10.69 3.99 -6.65
C CYS A 34 -11.05 5.29 -7.41
N PRO A 35 -11.42 5.21 -8.71
CA PRO A 35 -11.58 6.39 -9.58
C PRO A 35 -12.67 7.37 -9.12
N CYS A 36 -13.66 6.91 -8.35
CA CYS A 36 -14.71 7.77 -7.78
C CYS A 36 -14.46 8.19 -6.33
N GLY A 37 -13.29 7.89 -5.75
CA GLY A 37 -12.99 8.12 -4.34
C GLY A 37 -13.21 9.57 -3.92
N ALA A 38 -12.60 10.52 -4.64
CA ALA A 38 -12.70 11.95 -4.36
C ALA A 38 -14.12 12.54 -4.51
N ARG A 39 -14.97 11.91 -5.30
CA ARG A 39 -16.38 12.32 -5.44
C ARG A 39 -17.27 11.77 -4.33
N VAL A 40 -16.87 10.65 -3.73
CA VAL A 40 -17.69 9.90 -2.77
C VAL A 40 -17.30 10.21 -1.34
N VAL A 41 -16.03 10.47 -1.05
CA VAL A 41 -15.49 10.65 0.29
C VAL A 41 -14.89 12.05 0.43
N PRO A 42 -15.32 12.84 1.43
CA PRO A 42 -14.68 14.11 1.77
C PRO A 42 -13.19 13.90 2.07
N ASP A 43 -12.36 14.90 1.74
CA ASP A 43 -10.92 14.91 2.04
C ASP A 43 -10.10 13.77 1.43
N TRP A 44 -10.67 12.93 0.56
CA TRP A 44 -9.96 11.84 -0.13
C TRP A 44 -8.65 12.29 -0.78
N ALA A 45 -8.70 13.40 -1.52
CA ALA A 45 -7.54 13.95 -2.21
C ALA A 45 -6.51 14.51 -1.23
N HIS A 46 -6.96 15.10 -0.12
CA HIS A 46 -6.09 15.57 0.94
C HIS A 46 -5.36 14.39 1.60
N ASP A 47 -6.10 13.36 2.03
CA ASP A 47 -5.54 12.17 2.65
C ASP A 47 -4.54 11.46 1.73
N LEU A 48 -4.89 11.29 0.45
CA LEU A 48 -4.00 10.68 -0.54
C LEU A 48 -2.72 11.51 -0.74
N LYS A 49 -2.84 12.85 -0.80
CA LYS A 49 -1.70 13.75 -0.94
C LYS A 49 -0.77 13.65 0.28
N GLN A 50 -1.34 13.64 1.48
CA GLN A 50 -0.57 13.54 2.72
C GLN A 50 0.16 12.19 2.83
N LEU A 51 -0.50 11.07 2.53
CA LEU A 51 0.16 9.76 2.54
C LEU A 51 1.33 9.68 1.55
N LYS A 52 1.17 10.23 0.33
CA LYS A 52 2.26 10.31 -0.64
C LYS A 52 3.39 11.20 -0.14
N HIS A 53 3.07 12.34 0.45
CA HIS A 53 4.04 13.25 1.04
C HIS A 53 4.85 12.59 2.16
N TYR A 54 4.19 11.91 3.10
CA TYR A 54 4.88 11.24 4.20
C TYR A 54 5.71 10.03 3.75
N ARG A 55 5.29 9.32 2.71
CA ARG A 55 6.13 8.30 2.08
C ARG A 55 7.38 8.95 1.45
N TRP A 56 7.26 10.11 0.81
CA TRP A 56 8.40 10.85 0.30
C TRP A 56 9.33 11.32 1.42
N ILE A 57 8.81 11.92 2.50
CA ILE A 57 9.60 12.33 3.68
C ILE A 57 10.36 11.13 4.26
N ARG A 58 9.68 9.99 4.47
CA ARG A 58 10.34 8.79 4.97
C ARG A 58 11.50 8.38 4.09
N ASN A 59 11.33 8.45 2.77
CA ASN A 59 12.40 8.10 1.83
C ASN A 59 13.57 9.08 1.91
N GLN A 60 13.32 10.37 2.08
CA GLN A 60 14.38 11.37 2.28
C GLN A 60 15.20 11.07 3.54
N ILE A 61 14.53 10.88 4.68
CA ILE A 61 15.19 10.58 5.97
C ILE A 61 16.02 9.28 5.89
N VAL A 62 15.59 8.29 5.13
CA VAL A 62 16.27 6.99 5.05
C VAL A 62 17.45 6.98 4.08
N HIS A 63 17.40 7.77 3.01
CA HIS A 63 18.34 7.64 1.89
C HIS A 63 19.23 8.85 1.65
N GLU A 64 18.78 10.04 2.01
CA GLU A 64 19.56 11.26 1.77
C GLU A 64 20.45 11.58 2.98
N PRO A 65 21.75 11.87 2.78
CA PRO A 65 22.58 12.44 3.83
C PRO A 65 22.00 13.79 4.25
N ASP A 66 22.14 14.14 5.53
CA ASP A 66 21.71 15.40 6.13
C ASP A 66 20.18 15.61 6.26
N CYS A 67 19.34 14.73 5.73
CA CYS A 67 17.88 14.80 5.95
C CYS A 67 17.49 14.23 7.32
N THR A 68 17.13 15.10 8.26
CA THR A 68 16.69 14.69 9.61
C THR A 68 15.18 14.81 9.80
N GLU A 69 14.65 14.10 10.80
CA GLU A 69 13.23 14.19 11.16
C GLU A 69 12.88 15.60 11.64
N GLU A 70 13.78 16.24 12.37
CA GLU A 70 13.61 17.57 12.97
C GLU A 70 13.47 18.68 11.94
N GLU A 71 14.10 18.54 10.77
CA GLU A 71 14.06 19.54 9.70
C GLU A 71 12.85 19.37 8.79
N LEU A 72 12.50 18.12 8.46
CA LEU A 72 11.47 17.81 7.47
C LEU A 72 10.06 17.69 8.08
N CYS A 73 9.95 17.46 9.39
CA CYS A 73 8.68 17.16 10.04
C CYS A 73 8.35 18.15 11.15
N THR A 74 7.07 18.49 11.23
CA THR A 74 6.49 19.26 12.33
C THR A 74 5.74 18.34 13.31
N PRO A 75 5.37 18.83 14.52
CA PRO A 75 4.53 18.06 15.42
C PRO A 75 3.17 17.72 14.80
N ALA A 76 2.67 18.58 13.91
CA ALA A 76 1.39 18.38 13.22
C ALA A 76 1.44 17.16 12.29
N ASP A 77 2.58 16.86 11.68
CA ASP A 77 2.74 15.69 10.82
C ASP A 77 2.66 14.37 11.60
N THR A 78 3.26 14.36 12.80
CA THR A 78 3.12 13.22 13.72
C THR A 78 1.67 13.04 14.15
N GLN A 79 0.99 14.14 14.51
CA GLN A 79 -0.43 14.10 14.91
C GLN A 79 -1.33 13.64 13.77
N TRP A 80 -1.03 14.04 12.52
CA TRP A 80 -1.77 13.61 11.36
C TRP A 80 -1.66 12.09 11.16
N LEU A 81 -0.45 11.54 11.23
CA LEU A 81 -0.22 10.09 11.10
C LEU A 81 -0.93 9.30 12.21
N ASP A 82 -0.87 9.79 13.45
CA ASP A 82 -1.56 9.17 14.58
C ASP A 82 -3.08 9.23 14.42
N ALA A 83 -3.63 10.37 13.99
CA ALA A 83 -5.05 10.48 13.71
C ALA A 83 -5.49 9.56 12.56
N PHE A 84 -4.65 9.41 11.53
CA PHE A 84 -4.93 8.53 10.39
C PHE A 84 -4.92 7.04 10.81
N TYR A 85 -3.92 6.64 11.59
CA TYR A 85 -3.85 5.31 12.22
C TYR A 85 -5.15 5.00 13.00
N ASP A 86 -5.56 5.96 13.82
CA ASP A 86 -6.77 5.90 14.63
C ASP A 86 -8.06 5.82 13.81
N ARG A 87 -8.09 6.48 12.64
CA ARG A 87 -9.21 6.39 11.69
C ARG A 87 -9.29 4.99 11.07
N ILE A 88 -8.17 4.36 10.71
CA ILE A 88 -8.15 2.99 10.21
C ILE A 88 -8.70 2.02 11.26
N LEU A 89 -8.21 2.08 12.51
CA LEU A 89 -8.70 1.21 13.59
C LEU A 89 -10.21 1.34 13.83
N ARG A 90 -10.73 2.56 13.71
CA ARG A 90 -12.17 2.84 13.88
C ARG A 90 -12.98 2.62 12.60
N ARG A 91 -12.36 2.16 11.50
CA ARG A 91 -12.98 2.00 10.17
C ARG A 91 -13.64 3.30 9.67
N LYS A 92 -13.01 4.44 9.97
CA LYS A 92 -13.38 5.79 9.51
C LYS A 92 -12.33 6.36 8.53
N ASP A 93 -11.44 5.52 8.04
CA ASP A 93 -10.49 5.85 6.99
C ASP A 93 -11.20 6.01 5.62
N PRO A 94 -10.55 6.66 4.64
CA PRO A 94 -11.17 6.92 3.34
C PRO A 94 -11.68 5.66 2.62
N LEU A 95 -10.95 4.55 2.67
CA LEU A 95 -11.34 3.31 1.98
C LEU A 95 -12.53 2.65 2.66
N ALA A 96 -12.61 2.66 3.99
CA ALA A 96 -13.78 2.19 4.73
C ALA A 96 -15.03 3.02 4.40
N VAL A 97 -14.93 4.36 4.45
CA VAL A 97 -16.06 5.26 4.13
C VAL A 97 -16.49 5.08 2.66
N TYR A 98 -15.54 4.91 1.74
CA TYR A 98 -15.83 4.64 0.34
C TYR A 98 -16.62 3.34 0.17
N ARG A 99 -16.17 2.24 0.81
CA ARG A 99 -16.84 0.94 0.76
C ARG A 99 -18.25 1.00 1.32
N GLU A 100 -18.44 1.69 2.43
CA GLU A 100 -19.77 1.89 3.03
C GLU A 100 -20.73 2.62 2.08
N ARG A 101 -20.31 3.77 1.54
CA ARG A 101 -21.15 4.60 0.66
C ARG A 101 -21.44 3.93 -0.68
N THR A 102 -20.48 3.19 -1.24
CA THR A 102 -20.68 2.48 -2.52
C THR A 102 -21.45 1.18 -2.36
N GLY A 103 -21.25 0.45 -1.26
CA GLY A 103 -22.05 -0.72 -0.89
C GLY A 103 -23.52 -0.37 -0.64
N ALA A 104 -23.79 0.71 0.10
CA ALA A 104 -25.14 1.21 0.34
C ALA A 104 -25.85 1.62 -0.96
N ARG A 105 -25.14 2.31 -1.88
CA ARG A 105 -25.70 2.66 -3.20
C ARG A 105 -26.10 1.43 -4.03
N LYS A 106 -25.29 0.37 -4.01
CA LYS A 106 -25.62 -0.89 -4.70
C LYS A 106 -26.88 -1.54 -4.10
N ALA A 107 -26.99 -1.57 -2.77
CA ALA A 107 -28.17 -2.12 -2.09
C ALA A 107 -29.45 -1.35 -2.42
N VAL A 108 -29.40 0.00 -2.45
CA VAL A 108 -30.56 0.84 -2.81
C VAL A 108 -30.94 0.66 -4.28
N SER A 109 -29.96 0.59 -5.20
CA SER A 109 -30.25 0.35 -6.63
C SER A 109 -30.83 -1.04 -6.89
N SER A 110 -30.45 -2.05 -6.11
CA SER A 110 -31.00 -3.40 -6.21
C SER A 110 -32.38 -3.54 -5.55
N ALA A 111 -32.74 -2.66 -4.61
CA ALA A 111 -34.06 -2.65 -3.98
C ALA A 111 -35.14 -1.94 -4.82
N GLN A 112 -34.76 -1.15 -5.83
CA GLN A 112 -35.68 -0.40 -6.69
C GLN A 112 -35.97 -1.07 -8.04
N GLY A 113 -35.51 -2.30 -8.25
CA GLY A 113 -35.86 -3.12 -9.41
C GLY A 113 -36.07 -4.57 -9.02
N GLY A 114 -37.31 -4.96 -8.71
CA GLY A 114 -37.63 -6.36 -8.42
C GLY A 114 -39.13 -6.69 -8.45
N THR A 115 -39.63 -7.12 -9.60
CA THR A 115 -40.58 -8.23 -9.66
C THR A 115 -39.84 -9.52 -9.24
N PRO A 116 -40.50 -10.49 -8.56
CA PRO A 116 -39.80 -11.60 -7.93
C PRO A 116 -39.58 -12.75 -8.92
N SER A 117 -38.34 -13.22 -9.08
CA SER A 117 -38.07 -14.51 -9.74
C SER A 117 -37.06 -15.37 -8.98
N LYS A 118 -37.39 -16.66 -8.93
CA LYS A 118 -36.88 -17.74 -8.07
C LYS A 118 -35.41 -18.12 -8.32
N ARG A 119 -34.71 -18.39 -7.20
CA ARG A 119 -33.62 -19.37 -6.93
C ARG A 119 -32.73 -19.86 -8.09
N LYS A 120 -31.42 -19.85 -7.84
CA LYS A 120 -30.59 -21.07 -7.72
C LYS A 120 -29.37 -20.80 -6.84
N SER A 121 -29.31 -21.48 -5.69
CA SER A 121 -28.13 -21.62 -4.84
C SER A 121 -27.16 -22.65 -5.42
N ARG A 122 -25.86 -22.37 -5.40
CA ARG A 122 -24.75 -23.35 -5.38
C ARG A 122 -23.43 -22.67 -4.95
N PRO A 123 -22.42 -23.41 -4.47
CA PRO A 123 -21.76 -23.11 -3.20
C PRO A 123 -20.34 -22.54 -3.35
N ALA A 124 -19.78 -22.23 -2.18
CA ALA A 124 -18.48 -21.65 -1.91
C ALA A 124 -17.27 -22.42 -2.47
N GLY A 125 -16.20 -21.65 -2.69
CA GLY A 125 -14.81 -22.12 -2.57
C GLY A 125 -13.96 -21.97 -3.83
N SER A 126 -13.07 -20.97 -3.86
CA SER A 126 -11.70 -21.18 -4.31
C SER A 126 -10.81 -19.99 -3.90
N SER A 127 -9.82 -20.33 -3.10
CA SER A 127 -8.72 -19.53 -2.58
C SER A 127 -7.81 -18.89 -3.64
N HIS A 128 -7.39 -17.66 -3.34
CA HIS A 128 -6.01 -17.17 -3.35
C HIS A 128 -5.08 -17.64 -4.50
N LEU A 129 -4.81 -16.75 -5.46
CA LEU A 129 -3.54 -16.71 -6.20
C LEU A 129 -3.12 -15.26 -6.43
N SER A 130 -2.18 -14.83 -5.60
CA SER A 130 -1.45 -13.56 -5.66
C SER A 130 -0.68 -13.40 -6.97
N PRO A 131 -0.43 -12.17 -7.47
CA PRO A 131 0.52 -11.94 -8.54
C PRO A 131 1.96 -12.00 -8.01
N ILE A 132 2.40 -13.17 -7.53
CA ILE A 132 3.81 -13.44 -7.14
C ILE A 132 4.64 -13.97 -8.32
N ILE A 133 4.00 -14.32 -9.46
CA ILE A 133 4.67 -14.98 -10.59
C ILE A 133 5.45 -14.01 -11.50
N LEU A 134 5.46 -12.69 -11.25
CA LEU A 134 6.23 -11.77 -12.11
C LEU A 134 7.62 -11.40 -11.58
N TYR A 135 7.85 -11.45 -10.25
CA TYR A 135 9.15 -11.04 -9.66
C TYR A 135 10.12 -12.20 -9.40
N GLY A 136 9.63 -13.45 -9.38
CA GLY A 136 10.47 -14.64 -9.20
C GLY A 136 11.44 -14.90 -10.35
N GLY A 137 11.02 -14.69 -11.61
CA GLY A 137 11.88 -14.89 -12.77
C GLY A 137 12.99 -13.84 -12.90
N ILE A 138 12.69 -12.59 -12.53
CA ILE A 138 13.64 -11.48 -12.64
C ILE A 138 14.77 -11.62 -11.61
N THR A 139 14.45 -12.04 -10.38
CA THR A 139 15.46 -12.24 -9.33
C THR A 139 16.42 -13.40 -9.65
N ILE A 140 15.91 -14.52 -10.16
CA ILE A 140 16.74 -15.66 -10.55
C ILE A 140 17.66 -15.29 -11.73
N GLY A 141 17.15 -14.55 -12.73
CA GLY A 141 17.96 -14.08 -13.86
C GLY A 141 19.12 -13.17 -13.44
N LEU A 142 18.87 -12.22 -12.53
CA LEU A 142 19.92 -11.31 -12.03
C LEU A 142 21.00 -12.07 -11.22
N ILE A 143 20.61 -13.08 -10.43
CA ILE A 143 21.55 -13.90 -9.67
C ILE A 143 22.44 -14.72 -10.61
N LEU A 144 21.88 -15.33 -11.65
CA LEU A 144 22.65 -16.11 -12.63
C LEU A 144 23.65 -15.23 -13.42
N ILE A 145 23.23 -14.02 -13.82
CA ILE A 145 24.11 -13.05 -14.50
C ILE A 145 25.26 -12.62 -13.59
N MET A 146 24.97 -12.32 -12.32
CA MET A 146 26.01 -11.94 -11.36
C MET A 146 27.03 -13.05 -11.11
N LEU A 147 26.57 -14.29 -11.03
CA LEU A 147 27.43 -15.45 -10.82
C LEU A 147 28.32 -15.73 -12.04
N ALA A 148 27.81 -15.54 -13.26
CA ALA A 148 28.58 -15.65 -14.49
C ALA A 148 29.69 -14.58 -14.58
N ILE A 149 29.41 -13.33 -14.19
CA ILE A 149 30.40 -12.24 -14.17
C ILE A 149 31.52 -12.56 -13.15
N LEU A 150 31.17 -13.06 -11.96
CA LEU A 150 32.17 -13.45 -10.95
C LEU A 150 33.06 -14.58 -11.43
N LEU A 151 32.51 -15.59 -12.11
CA LEU A 151 33.29 -16.68 -12.70
C LEU A 151 34.22 -16.18 -13.81
N PHE A 152 33.78 -15.26 -14.65
CA PHE A 152 34.61 -14.66 -15.70
C PHE A 152 35.79 -13.87 -15.12
N ILE A 153 35.56 -13.06 -14.08
CA ILE A 153 36.63 -12.32 -13.38
C ILE A 153 37.61 -13.30 -12.71
N PHE A 154 37.10 -14.36 -12.07
CA PHE A 154 37.94 -15.37 -11.42
C PHE A 154 38.80 -16.15 -12.43
N GLN A 155 38.24 -16.54 -13.57
CA GLN A 155 39.02 -17.18 -14.64
C GLN A 155 40.06 -16.24 -15.24
N GLY A 156 39.72 -14.97 -15.49
CA GLY A 156 40.67 -13.96 -15.96
C GLY A 156 41.83 -13.70 -14.98
N SER A 157 41.57 -13.84 -13.67
CA SER A 157 42.61 -13.73 -12.63
C SER A 157 43.53 -14.95 -12.56
N LEU A 158 43.10 -16.13 -13.01
CA LEU A 158 43.91 -17.36 -13.03
C LEU A 158 44.75 -17.51 -14.30
N THR A 159 44.38 -16.85 -15.41
CA THR A 159 45.13 -16.86 -16.67
C THR A 159 46.13 -15.70 -16.82
N GLY A 160 46.27 -14.86 -15.78
CA GLY A 160 47.13 -13.68 -15.74
C GLY A 160 48.44 -13.88 -14.96
N PHE A 161 49.08 -15.05 -15.09
CA PHE A 161 50.46 -15.32 -14.68
C PHE A 161 51.16 -16.17 -15.74
#